data_AF-A0A6J7I314-F1
#
_entry.id   AF-A0A6J7I314-F1
#
_cell.length_a   1.000
_cell.length_b   1.000
_cell.length_c   1.000
_cell.angle_alpha   90.00
_cell.angle_beta   90.00
_cell.angle_gamma   90.00
#
_symmetry.space_group_name_H-M   'P 1'
#
loop_
_entity.id
_entity.type
_entity.pdbx_description
1 polymer ?
#
loop_
_entity_poly.entity_id
_entity_poly.type
_entity_poly.pdbx_seq_one_letter_code
_entity_poly.pdbx_strand_id
1 'polypeptide(L)'
;MRGQVARLHAEDTGSELLTTGEAAALLGVSRQQVVDLCDEGQLPHSWAGKHRRLLRQDVETLALGNRRMTRDQTRSMLLAHAIAGRVAVDPEGSRTVARENLQRMLAAAPRGGARVWLQEWERLLDGSLIGLLSALTSPTPRSRELRQNNPFAGVLSEEERTAVLAASRDAGRR
;
A
#
# COMPACT_ATOMS: atom_id res chain seq x y z
N MET A 1 -17.68 36.25 23.91
CA MET A 1 -16.28 35.91 24.25
C MET A 1 -15.88 34.58 23.61
N ARG A 2 -15.61 34.58 22.29
CA ARG A 2 -15.08 33.43 21.53
C ARG A 2 -14.15 33.98 20.46
N GLY A 3 -12.89 34.15 20.83
CA GLY A 3 -11.89 34.73 19.95
C GLY A 3 -10.51 34.40 20.49
N GLN A 4 -10.15 33.11 20.49
CA GLN A 4 -8.74 32.69 20.55
C GLN A 4 -8.60 31.18 20.32
N VAL A 5 -8.79 30.73 19.08
CA VAL A 5 -8.21 29.45 18.62
C VAL A 5 -7.81 29.60 17.15
N ALA A 6 -7.04 30.65 16.86
CA ALA A 6 -6.44 30.87 15.56
C ALA A 6 -4.95 31.13 15.77
N ARG A 7 -4.21 30.04 15.99
CA ARG A 7 -2.80 29.82 15.65
C ARG A 7 -2.22 28.69 16.49
N LEU A 8 -2.06 27.52 15.87
CA LEU A 8 -0.87 26.70 16.02
C LEU A 8 -0.56 26.07 14.65
N HIS A 9 0.70 26.26 14.24
CA HIS A 9 1.43 25.81 13.06
C HIS A 9 1.29 24.27 12.83
N ALA A 10 1.49 23.67 11.65
CA ALA A 10 2.56 23.87 10.67
C ALA A 10 2.23 23.12 9.35
N GLU A 11 2.76 23.65 8.24
CA GLU A 11 3.19 22.92 7.03
C GLU A 11 2.30 21.76 6.52
N ASP A 12 1.26 22.08 5.74
CA ASP A 12 0.43 21.07 5.09
C ASP A 12 0.52 21.18 3.56
N THR A 13 1.50 20.48 2.99
CA THR A 13 1.56 20.20 1.54
C THR A 13 0.43 19.25 1.08
N GLY A 14 -0.50 18.85 1.97
CA GLY A 14 -1.57 17.89 1.72
C GLY A 14 -2.98 18.48 1.51
N SER A 15 -3.22 19.77 1.75
CA SER A 15 -4.56 20.38 1.61
C SER A 15 -4.90 20.92 0.22
N GLU A 16 -4.15 20.56 -0.82
CA GLU A 16 -4.44 21.06 -2.17
C GLU A 16 -5.73 20.43 -2.72
N LEU A 17 -6.74 21.27 -2.94
CA LEU A 17 -8.01 20.89 -3.55
C LEU A 17 -7.91 20.97 -5.08
N LEU A 18 -8.01 19.81 -5.73
CA LEU A 18 -8.03 19.66 -7.17
C LEU A 18 -9.45 19.83 -7.72
N THR A 19 -9.52 20.34 -8.94
CA THR A 19 -10.70 20.20 -9.80
C THR A 19 -10.80 18.78 -10.34
N THR A 20 -11.99 18.37 -10.81
CA THR A 20 -12.16 17.09 -11.51
C THR A 20 -11.29 16.99 -12.77
N GLY A 21 -10.87 18.12 -13.36
CA GLY A 21 -9.97 18.15 -14.52
C GLY A 21 -8.52 17.84 -14.16
N GLU A 22 -8.01 18.46 -13.09
CA GLU A 22 -6.67 18.18 -12.56
C GLU A 22 -6.59 16.75 -12.00
N ALA A 23 -7.64 16.30 -11.32
CA ALA A 23 -7.75 14.93 -10.86
C ALA A 23 -7.75 13.92 -12.02
N ALA A 24 -8.45 14.22 -13.11
CA ALA A 24 -8.46 13.39 -14.32
C ALA A 24 -7.08 13.30 -14.97
N ALA A 25 -6.36 14.43 -15.05
CA ALA A 25 -4.99 14.46 -15.54
C ALA A 25 -4.04 13.63 -14.66
N LEU A 26 -4.20 13.70 -13.33
CA LEU A 26 -3.39 12.94 -12.38
C LEU A 26 -3.68 11.42 -12.44
N LEU A 27 -4.94 11.07 -12.64
CA LEU A 27 -5.40 9.68 -12.76
C LEU A 27 -5.19 9.09 -14.17
N GLY A 28 -4.94 9.92 -15.19
CA GLY A 28 -4.84 9.49 -16.59
C GLY A 28 -6.17 9.02 -17.18
N VAL A 29 -7.30 9.58 -16.74
CA VAL A 29 -8.67 9.22 -17.18
C VAL A 29 -9.42 10.45 -17.70
N SER A 30 -10.64 10.27 -18.21
CA SER A 30 -11.49 11.39 -18.59
C SER A 30 -12.10 12.10 -17.38
N ARG A 31 -12.43 13.39 -17.53
CA ARG A 31 -13.16 14.14 -16.50
C ARG A 31 -14.50 13.49 -16.12
N GLN A 32 -15.22 12.93 -17.10
CA GLN A 32 -16.51 12.29 -16.86
C GLN A 32 -16.36 11.07 -15.93
N GLN A 33 -15.32 10.26 -16.11
CA GLN A 33 -15.03 9.14 -15.21
C GLN A 33 -14.73 9.60 -13.77
N VAL A 34 -14.05 10.73 -13.58
CA VAL A 34 -13.87 11.30 -12.23
C VAL A 34 -15.19 11.76 -11.62
N VAL A 35 -16.10 12.28 -12.44
CA VAL A 35 -17.47 12.62 -12.00
C VAL A 35 -18.21 11.36 -11.57
N ASP A 36 -18.17 10.30 -12.37
CA ASP A 36 -18.82 9.02 -12.05
C ASP A 36 -18.27 8.43 -10.74
N LEU A 37 -16.94 8.42 -10.54
CA LEU A 37 -16.29 7.99 -9.29
C LEU A 37 -16.76 8.78 -8.05
N CYS A 38 -16.99 10.08 -8.22
CA CYS A 38 -17.53 10.92 -7.15
C CYS A 38 -19.02 10.66 -6.88
N ASP A 39 -19.82 10.37 -7.91
CA ASP A 39 -21.25 10.06 -7.78
C ASP A 39 -21.49 8.67 -7.17
N GLU A 40 -20.62 7.72 -7.49
CA GLU A 40 -20.60 6.38 -6.91
C GLU A 40 -19.99 6.33 -5.49
N GLY A 41 -19.50 7.46 -4.98
CA GLY A 41 -18.91 7.57 -3.64
C GLY A 41 -17.52 6.94 -3.50
N GLN A 42 -16.87 6.59 -4.62
CA GLN A 42 -15.55 5.96 -4.66
C GLN A 42 -14.39 6.96 -4.57
N LEU A 43 -14.67 8.25 -4.80
CA LEU A 43 -13.72 9.33 -4.64
C LEU A 43 -14.35 10.47 -3.83
N PRO A 44 -13.88 10.70 -2.58
CA PRO A 44 -14.38 11.78 -1.74
C PRO A 44 -14.27 13.13 -2.44
N HIS A 45 -15.30 13.95 -2.28
CA HIS A 45 -15.31 15.30 -2.82
C HIS A 45 -16.12 16.24 -1.92
N SER A 46 -15.80 17.52 -2.05
CA SER A 46 -16.57 18.63 -1.49
C SER A 46 -17.09 19.52 -2.61
N TRP A 47 -18.04 20.40 -2.29
CA TRP A 47 -18.58 21.37 -3.23
C TRP A 47 -18.00 22.76 -2.96
N ALA A 48 -17.47 23.39 -4.00
CA ALA A 48 -17.13 24.81 -4.03
C ALA A 48 -18.07 25.50 -5.04
N GLY A 49 -19.21 25.99 -4.53
CA GLY A 49 -20.30 26.48 -5.36
C GLY A 49 -20.90 25.36 -6.21
N LYS A 50 -20.89 25.52 -7.54
CA LYS A 50 -21.44 24.53 -8.51
C LYS A 50 -20.42 23.45 -8.92
N HIS A 51 -19.21 23.46 -8.37
CA HIS A 51 -18.13 22.58 -8.83
C HIS A 51 -17.59 21.70 -7.71
N ARG A 52 -17.29 20.42 -8.03
CA ARG A 52 -16.61 19.49 -7.13
C ARG A 52 -15.15 19.88 -6.91
N ARG A 53 -14.66 19.62 -5.70
CA ARG A 53 -13.26 19.75 -5.28
C ARG A 53 -12.82 18.49 -4.57
N LEU A 54 -11.67 17.96 -4.98
CA LEU A 54 -11.15 16.68 -4.52
C LEU A 54 -9.82 16.93 -3.82
N LEU A 55 -9.58 16.30 -2.68
CA LEU A 55 -8.26 16.40 -2.05
C LEU A 55 -7.24 15.69 -2.93
N ARG A 56 -6.11 16.35 -3.22
CA ARG A 56 -5.00 15.76 -3.97
C ARG A 56 -4.61 14.39 -3.41
N GLN A 57 -4.53 14.26 -2.08
CA GLN A 57 -4.20 13.01 -1.39
C GLN A 57 -5.16 11.87 -1.74
N ASP A 58 -6.46 12.12 -1.81
CA ASP A 58 -7.46 11.10 -2.15
C ASP A 58 -7.33 10.67 -3.62
N VAL A 59 -7.10 11.64 -4.50
CA VAL A 59 -6.87 11.38 -5.94
C VAL A 59 -5.59 10.57 -6.14
N GLU A 60 -4.51 10.90 -5.43
CA GLU A 60 -3.25 10.17 -5.49
C GLU A 60 -3.37 8.76 -4.89
N THR A 61 -4.10 8.61 -3.78
CA THR A 61 -4.43 7.31 -3.19
C THR A 61 -5.19 6.44 -4.20
N LEU A 62 -6.16 7.04 -4.88
CA LEU A 62 -6.89 6.36 -5.94
C LEU A 62 -5.99 6.04 -7.14
N ALA A 63 -5.10 6.93 -7.56
CA ALA A 63 -4.14 6.69 -8.66
C ALA A 63 -3.22 5.50 -8.37
N LEU A 64 -2.82 5.34 -7.11
CA LEU A 64 -2.06 4.20 -6.64
C LEU A 64 -2.89 2.90 -6.65
N GLY A 65 -4.21 2.99 -6.44
CA GLY A 65 -5.15 1.87 -6.51
C GLY A 65 -5.63 1.50 -7.92
N ASN A 66 -5.72 2.47 -8.84
CA ASN A 66 -6.42 2.34 -10.13
C ASN A 66 -5.51 1.87 -11.29
N ARG A 67 -4.20 1.70 -11.06
CA ARG A 67 -3.36 0.97 -12.02
C ARG A 67 -3.74 -0.51 -11.92
N ARG A 68 -4.45 -1.04 -12.93
CA ARG A 68 -4.69 -2.48 -13.09
C ARG A 68 -3.38 -3.22 -12.79
N MET A 69 -3.35 -3.94 -11.68
CA MET A 69 -2.13 -4.57 -11.20
C MET A 69 -1.69 -5.59 -12.24
N THR A 70 -0.40 -5.64 -12.56
CA THR A 70 0.10 -6.73 -13.41
C THR A 70 -0.19 -8.08 -12.74
N ARG A 71 -0.18 -9.17 -13.50
CA ARG A 71 -0.39 -10.52 -12.93
C ARG A 71 0.61 -10.80 -11.79
N ASP A 72 1.86 -10.40 -11.95
CA ASP A 72 2.89 -10.56 -10.92
C ASP A 72 2.64 -9.70 -9.69
N GLN A 73 2.13 -8.47 -9.87
CA GLN A 73 1.76 -7.61 -8.76
C GLN A 73 0.55 -8.18 -8.01
N THR A 74 -0.45 -8.69 -8.72
CA THR A 74 -1.63 -9.34 -8.14
C THR A 74 -1.21 -10.56 -7.33
N ARG A 75 -0.34 -11.41 -7.90
CA ARG A 75 0.25 -12.57 -7.22
C ARG A 75 1.00 -12.16 -5.95
N SER A 76 1.89 -11.18 -6.06
CA SER A 76 2.68 -10.65 -4.93
C SER A 76 1.78 -10.10 -3.82
N MET A 77 0.72 -9.38 -4.20
CA MET A 77 -0.23 -8.78 -3.25
C MET A 77 -1.05 -9.83 -2.51
N LEU A 78 -1.56 -10.84 -3.20
CA LEU A 78 -2.35 -11.90 -2.57
C LEU A 78 -1.51 -12.76 -1.63
N LEU A 79 -0.26 -13.08 -2.02
CA LEU A 79 0.69 -13.73 -1.11
C LEU A 79 0.95 -12.88 0.14
N ALA A 80 1.14 -11.57 -0.03
CA ALA A 80 1.36 -10.68 1.10
C ALA A 80 0.16 -10.57 2.04
N HIS A 81 -1.07 -10.59 1.53
CA HIS A 81 -2.27 -10.64 2.36
C HIS A 81 -2.38 -11.94 3.14
N ALA A 82 -2.07 -13.07 2.52
CA ALA A 82 -2.07 -14.36 3.21
C ALA A 82 -0.99 -14.41 4.32
N ILE A 83 0.22 -13.93 4.02
CA ILE A 83 1.29 -13.76 5.02
C ILE A 83 0.85 -12.83 6.16
N ALA A 84 0.24 -11.69 5.84
CA ALA A 84 -0.27 -10.76 6.83
C ALA A 84 -1.32 -11.41 7.75
N GLY A 85 -2.18 -12.28 7.21
CA GLY A 85 -3.10 -13.10 7.99
C GLY A 85 -2.38 -14.02 8.97
N ARG A 86 -1.34 -14.73 8.53
CA ARG A 86 -0.50 -15.56 9.44
C ARG A 86 0.20 -14.72 10.50
N VAL A 87 0.78 -13.59 10.11
CA VAL A 87 1.45 -12.64 11.03
C VAL A 87 0.49 -12.08 12.06
N ALA A 88 -0.78 -11.85 11.71
CA ALA A 88 -1.78 -11.37 12.65
C ALA A 88 -2.19 -12.45 13.67
N VAL A 89 -2.21 -13.73 13.26
CA VAL A 89 -2.55 -14.87 14.12
C VAL A 89 -1.39 -15.26 15.04
N ASP A 90 -0.17 -15.30 14.50
CA ASP A 90 1.06 -15.64 15.23
C ASP A 90 2.19 -14.63 14.90
N PRO A 91 2.19 -13.46 15.57
CA PRO A 91 3.19 -12.43 15.32
C PRO A 91 4.61 -12.87 15.66
N GLU A 92 4.82 -13.52 16.80
CA GLU A 92 6.15 -13.84 17.30
C GLU A 92 6.80 -14.99 16.52
N GLY A 93 6.03 -16.04 16.21
CA GLY A 93 6.51 -17.12 15.34
C GLY A 93 6.85 -16.61 13.95
N SER A 94 5.98 -15.78 13.36
CA SER A 94 6.23 -15.19 12.05
C SER A 94 7.44 -14.25 12.03
N ARG A 95 7.64 -13.44 13.08
CA ARG A 95 8.84 -12.58 13.21
C ARG A 95 10.11 -13.40 13.36
N THR A 96 10.07 -14.52 14.07
CA THR A 96 11.23 -15.41 14.24
C THR A 96 11.69 -15.94 12.89
N VAL A 97 10.78 -16.54 12.13
CA VAL A 97 11.06 -17.03 10.76
C VAL A 97 11.58 -15.91 9.86
N ALA A 98 10.95 -14.74 9.91
CA ALA A 98 11.36 -13.60 9.10
C ALA A 98 12.76 -13.08 9.45
N ARG A 99 13.13 -13.02 10.73
CA ARG A 99 14.47 -12.59 11.17
C ARG A 99 15.54 -13.57 10.70
N GLU A 100 15.32 -14.88 10.84
CA GLU A 100 16.25 -15.90 10.37
C GLU A 100 16.49 -15.81 8.86
N ASN A 101 15.42 -15.60 8.09
CA ASN A 101 15.49 -15.40 6.66
C ASN A 101 16.24 -14.11 6.32
N LEU A 102 15.93 -13.02 7.01
CA LEU A 102 16.54 -11.71 6.80
C LEU A 102 18.06 -11.76 7.03
N GLN A 103 18.52 -12.46 8.07
CA GLN A 103 19.95 -12.65 8.33
C GLN A 103 20.64 -13.39 7.17
N ARG A 104 20.02 -14.45 6.64
CA ARG A 104 20.54 -15.16 5.47
C ARG A 104 20.58 -14.27 4.22
N MET A 105 19.55 -13.46 4.00
CA MET A 105 19.48 -12.52 2.87
C MET A 105 20.55 -11.42 2.97
N LEU A 106 20.75 -10.86 4.16
CA LEU A 106 21.78 -9.84 4.42
C LEU A 106 23.20 -10.40 4.21
N ALA A 107 23.45 -11.63 4.64
CA ALA A 107 24.72 -12.30 4.41
C ALA A 107 25.00 -12.55 2.91
N ALA A 108 23.96 -12.89 2.14
CA ALA A 108 24.07 -13.14 0.70
C ALA A 108 24.11 -11.86 -0.15
N ALA A 109 23.69 -10.71 0.38
CA ALA A 109 23.61 -9.43 -0.34
C ALA A 109 24.57 -8.37 0.24
N PRO A 110 25.89 -8.50 0.06
CA PRO A 110 26.86 -7.62 0.70
C PRO A 110 26.77 -6.16 0.21
N ARG A 111 26.34 -5.89 -1.03
CA ARG A 111 26.19 -4.54 -1.61
C ARG A 111 25.03 -4.48 -2.60
N GLY A 112 24.36 -3.32 -2.74
CA GLY A 112 23.34 -3.05 -3.76
C GLY A 112 22.00 -2.55 -3.22
N GLY A 113 21.09 -2.19 -4.14
CA GLY A 113 19.80 -1.57 -3.82
C GLY A 113 18.87 -2.45 -2.95
N ALA A 114 19.01 -3.77 -3.02
CA ALA A 114 18.23 -4.69 -2.17
C ALA A 114 18.51 -4.49 -0.67
N ARG A 115 19.75 -4.12 -0.30
CA ARG A 115 20.15 -3.96 1.11
C ARG A 115 19.34 -2.87 1.84
N VAL A 116 18.94 -1.82 1.14
CA VAL A 116 18.07 -0.76 1.70
C VAL A 116 16.73 -1.34 2.13
N TRP A 117 16.13 -2.22 1.33
CA TRP A 117 14.87 -2.88 1.65
C TRP A 117 15.01 -3.91 2.76
N LEU A 118 16.15 -4.60 2.85
CA LEU A 118 16.43 -5.52 3.95
C LEU A 118 16.57 -4.79 5.30
N GLN A 119 17.24 -3.63 5.32
CA GLN A 119 17.33 -2.78 6.51
C GLN A 119 15.97 -2.17 6.90
N GLU A 120 15.14 -1.84 5.91
CA GLU A 120 13.76 -1.42 6.17
C GLU A 120 12.94 -2.57 6.81
N TRP A 121 13.11 -3.80 6.31
CA TRP A 121 12.47 -4.97 6.92
C TRP A 121 12.94 -5.21 8.35
N GLU A 122 14.23 -5.04 8.66
CA GLU A 122 14.76 -5.12 10.03
C GLU A 122 14.01 -4.14 10.95
N ARG A 123 13.91 -2.87 10.55
CA ARG A 123 13.15 -1.86 11.32
C ARG A 123 11.68 -2.20 11.49
N LEU A 124 11.02 -2.74 10.46
CA LEU A 124 9.62 -3.16 10.53
C LEU A 124 9.43 -4.37 11.46
N LEU A 125 10.38 -5.31 11.47
CA LEU A 125 10.39 -6.50 12.33
C LEU A 125 10.68 -6.19 13.80
N ASP A 126 11.18 -4.99 14.12
CA ASP A 126 11.32 -4.51 15.50
C ASP A 126 10.27 -3.44 15.86
N GLY A 127 9.48 -3.00 14.88
CA GLY A 127 8.42 -2.02 15.01
C GLY A 127 7.04 -2.62 15.34
N SER A 128 6.03 -1.74 15.30
CA SER A 128 4.65 -2.09 15.63
C SER A 128 4.05 -3.13 14.67
N LEU A 129 3.18 -3.99 15.20
CA LEU A 129 2.47 -4.99 14.39
C LEU A 129 1.64 -4.33 13.27
N ILE A 130 0.95 -3.22 13.56
CA ILE A 130 0.17 -2.49 12.56
C ILE A 130 1.05 -1.91 11.46
N GLY A 131 2.24 -1.38 11.82
CA GLY A 131 3.21 -0.90 10.84
C GLY A 131 3.71 -2.02 9.92
N LEU A 132 3.97 -3.20 10.49
CA LEU A 132 4.39 -4.38 9.74
C LEU A 132 3.29 -4.87 8.79
N LEU A 133 2.05 -4.98 9.26
CA LEU A 133 0.91 -5.39 8.44
C LEU A 133 0.64 -4.39 7.31
N SER A 134 0.69 -3.09 7.60
CA SER A 134 0.55 -2.03 6.60
C SER A 134 1.64 -2.11 5.52
N ALA A 135 2.88 -2.36 5.92
CA ALA A 135 4.00 -2.53 5.00
C ALA A 135 3.80 -3.71 4.03
N LEU A 136 3.23 -4.83 4.52
CA LEU A 136 2.91 -6.01 3.70
C LEU A 136 1.80 -5.74 2.68
N THR A 137 0.71 -5.09 3.09
CA THR A 137 -0.55 -5.06 2.31
C THR A 137 -0.77 -3.78 1.50
N SER A 138 -0.04 -2.70 1.79
CA SER A 138 -0.25 -1.42 1.10
C SER A 138 0.07 -1.48 -0.41
N PRO A 139 -0.72 -0.80 -1.26
CA PRO A 139 -0.47 -0.72 -2.71
C PRO A 139 0.66 0.24 -3.11
N THR A 140 1.24 0.97 -2.14
CA THR A 140 2.27 1.98 -2.41
C THR A 140 3.52 1.42 -3.11
N PRO A 141 4.29 2.24 -3.85
CA PRO A 141 5.55 1.82 -4.46
C PRO A 141 6.54 1.25 -3.44
N ARG A 142 6.66 1.87 -2.26
CA ARG A 142 7.49 1.37 -1.14
C ARG A 142 7.11 -0.06 -0.75
N SER A 143 5.82 -0.32 -0.51
CA SER A 143 5.35 -1.67 -0.15
C SER A 143 5.50 -2.68 -1.28
N ARG A 144 5.42 -2.23 -2.55
CA ARG A 144 5.72 -3.08 -3.71
C ARG A 144 7.19 -3.52 -3.70
N GLU A 145 8.13 -2.63 -3.42
CA GLU A 145 9.56 -2.97 -3.31
C GLU A 145 9.85 -3.87 -2.11
N LEU A 146 9.20 -3.60 -0.97
CA LEU A 146 9.29 -4.45 0.22
C LEU A 146 8.82 -5.88 -0.07
N ARG A 147 7.70 -6.06 -0.77
CA ARG A 147 7.20 -7.39 -1.15
C ARG A 147 8.12 -8.14 -2.12
N GLN A 148 8.91 -7.44 -2.95
CA GLN A 148 9.91 -8.09 -3.80
C GLN A 148 11.09 -8.65 -2.98
N ASN A 149 11.35 -8.07 -1.80
CA ASN A 149 12.44 -8.44 -0.90
C ASN A 149 11.89 -9.07 0.40
N ASN A 150 10.81 -9.84 0.31
CA ASN A 150 10.03 -10.30 1.45
C ASN A 150 10.75 -11.40 2.28
N PRO A 151 10.99 -11.20 3.59
CA PRO A 151 11.68 -12.18 4.43
C PRO A 151 10.75 -13.27 5.02
N PHE A 152 9.45 -13.27 4.76
CA PHE A 152 8.48 -14.20 5.36
C PHE A 152 8.34 -15.55 4.60
N ALA A 153 9.38 -15.97 3.87
CA ALA A 153 9.38 -17.29 3.23
C ALA A 153 9.24 -18.41 4.29
N GLY A 154 8.31 -19.34 4.07
CA GLY A 154 8.04 -20.44 5.01
C GLY A 154 7.00 -20.13 6.10
N VAL A 155 6.47 -18.91 6.18
CA VAL A 155 5.36 -18.58 7.10
C VAL A 155 4.02 -19.17 6.65
N LEU A 156 3.84 -19.29 5.33
CA LEU A 156 2.74 -20.06 4.75
C LEU A 156 3.20 -21.51 4.57
N SER A 157 2.31 -22.45 4.90
CA SER A 157 2.42 -23.84 4.43
C SER A 157 2.40 -23.91 2.90
N GLU A 158 2.88 -25.01 2.33
CA GLU A 158 2.88 -25.17 0.87
C GLU A 158 1.45 -25.27 0.33
N GLU A 159 0.52 -25.84 1.10
CA GLU A 159 -0.90 -25.91 0.78
C GLU A 159 -1.52 -24.50 0.72
N GLU A 160 -1.32 -23.67 1.76
CA GLU A 160 -1.81 -22.29 1.80
C GLU A 160 -1.22 -21.48 0.64
N ARG A 161 0.10 -21.61 0.42
CA ARG A 161 0.80 -20.92 -0.66
C ARG A 161 0.24 -21.31 -2.03
N THR A 162 0.02 -22.59 -2.27
CA THR A 162 -0.52 -23.10 -3.52
C THR A 162 -1.94 -22.59 -3.77
N ALA A 163 -2.80 -22.59 -2.74
CA ALA A 163 -4.17 -22.07 -2.83
C ALA A 163 -4.19 -20.57 -3.20
N VAL A 164 -3.33 -19.76 -2.57
CA VAL A 164 -3.22 -18.32 -2.86
C VAL A 164 -2.73 -18.08 -4.29
N LEU A 165 -1.75 -18.87 -4.75
CA LEU A 165 -1.26 -18.78 -6.13
C LEU A 165 -2.33 -19.14 -7.16
N ALA A 166 -3.16 -20.15 -6.89
CA ALA A 166 -4.29 -20.50 -7.73
C ALA A 166 -5.30 -19.34 -7.81
N ALA A 167 -5.73 -18.79 -6.67
CA ALA A 167 -6.63 -17.64 -6.60
C ALA A 167 -6.10 -16.41 -7.37
N SER A 168 -4.77 -16.17 -7.32
CA SER A 168 -4.16 -15.04 -8.02
C SER A 168 -4.26 -15.10 -9.54
N ARG A 169 -4.28 -16.32 -10.11
CA ARG A 169 -4.46 -16.51 -11.55
C ARG A 169 -5.86 -16.15 -11.98
N ASP A 170 -6.84 -16.30 -11.10
CA ASP A 170 -8.26 -16.06 -11.37
C ASP A 170 -8.60 -14.57 -11.26
N ALA A 171 -8.02 -13.90 -10.26
CA ALA A 171 -8.15 -12.46 -10.06
C ALA A 171 -7.61 -11.65 -11.25
N GLY A 172 -6.55 -12.11 -11.91
CA GLY A 172 -5.96 -11.44 -13.08
C GLY A 172 -6.70 -11.64 -14.41
N ARG A 173 -7.79 -12.42 -14.45
CA ARG A 173 -8.58 -12.68 -15.68
C ARG A 173 -9.79 -11.75 -15.86
N ARG A 174 -10.01 -10.79 -14.94
CA ARG A 174 -11.13 -9.84 -14.98
C ARG A 174 -10.73 -8.46 -15.49
#